data_AF-A0A354GQ34-F1
#
_entry.id   AF-A0A354GQ34-F1
#
_cell.length_a   1.000
_cell.length_b   1.000
_cell.length_c   1.000
_cell.angle_alpha   90.00
_cell.angle_beta   90.00
_cell.angle_gamma   90.00
#
_symmetry.space_group_name_H-M   'P 1'
#
loop_
_entity.id
_entity.type
_entity.pdbx_description
1 polymer ?
#
loop_
_entity_poly.entity_id
_entity_poly.type
_entity_poly.pdbx_seq_one_letter_code
_entity_poly.pdbx_strand_id
1 'polypeptide(L)'
;TFASGFSVPVGEAFDAAGNLYVANFSANTVSKVSNVTVPFTLGGTAVSGTDYSGVTASPLVFPIGQTTEDISGTLLPDPGTIKTITFTLGAPTDATLGSPAANVLTIDDPNPTPTLTSISPASATVGDNETNITLTGTNFVNGSTAEFNGTPIQTFFNSATQLTAVIPGTDLTTVGADSITVATAGPGGGPSAPQTFTITNSTPPPVSTATITSLSTSSGFENSTFTVVINGSGFAPGATVTFGAVTLTPDSITPTQVTFTVPAAVSLAADESDAALGPVNIAVVNPGQAPSNAATFTVQEELLPDGTRGTANQRFLSEVYRDLFHRAIDQTGLASWGSQLDAGVSRISIVLAIEQDPGHEFLQVEVKDAYLQYLHRALNPSDPGDLAGLNSSVAYLVNGHSVEQLDAIIVSSQEYQSKAVARGGFNMAFYEDALGRPLGAPNDPPASPPLTPDQITAVFASPEFHTDLVIAYYRRFLDRAFAPSDPPAPTRFAMGTPDGVQIADILGDPLMEFFDKTAP
;
A
#
# COMPACT_ATOMS: atom_id res chain seq x y z
N THR A 1 -56.90 -26.75 -71.17
CA THR A 1 -58.16 -26.55 -71.91
C THR A 1 -59.09 -25.76 -71.02
N PHE A 2 -59.67 -24.66 -71.52
CA PHE A 2 -60.44 -23.69 -70.71
C PHE A 2 -61.79 -24.24 -70.21
N ALA A 3 -62.45 -25.10 -70.99
CA ALA A 3 -63.65 -25.83 -70.59
C ALA A 3 -63.73 -27.17 -71.34
N SER A 4 -64.45 -28.14 -70.78
CA SER A 4 -64.68 -29.46 -71.39
C SER A 4 -66.09 -29.97 -71.03
N GLY A 5 -66.55 -31.05 -71.67
CA GLY A 5 -67.86 -31.64 -71.39
C GLY A 5 -69.03 -31.12 -72.25
N PHE A 6 -68.76 -30.32 -73.28
CA PHE A 6 -69.78 -29.89 -74.24
C PHE A 6 -70.15 -30.99 -75.23
N SER A 7 -71.41 -31.00 -75.67
CA SER A 7 -71.98 -32.00 -76.58
C SER A 7 -72.63 -31.33 -77.78
N VAL A 8 -71.85 -31.20 -78.86
CA VAL A 8 -72.20 -30.44 -80.09
C VAL A 8 -72.70 -29.02 -79.72
N PRO A 9 -71.79 -28.13 -79.27
CA PRO A 9 -72.16 -26.77 -78.91
C PRO A 9 -72.61 -25.99 -80.15
N VAL A 10 -73.74 -25.29 -80.07
CA VAL A 10 -74.36 -24.58 -81.22
C VAL A 10 -74.66 -23.11 -80.96
N GLY A 11 -74.46 -22.62 -79.73
CA GLY A 11 -74.71 -21.23 -79.39
C GLY A 11 -74.08 -20.82 -78.06
N GLU A 12 -73.75 -19.54 -77.97
CA GLU A 12 -73.13 -18.91 -76.80
C GLU A 12 -73.93 -17.67 -76.40
N ALA A 13 -74.07 -17.45 -75.10
CA ALA A 13 -74.63 -16.23 -74.53
C ALA A 13 -73.91 -15.87 -73.24
N PHE A 14 -73.88 -14.58 -72.89
CA PHE A 14 -73.34 -14.12 -71.61
C PHE A 14 -74.47 -13.55 -70.74
N ASP A 15 -74.43 -13.79 -69.43
CA ASP A 15 -75.29 -13.07 -68.48
C ASP A 15 -74.69 -11.72 -68.07
N ALA A 16 -75.45 -10.94 -67.30
CA ALA A 16 -75.01 -9.63 -66.81
C ALA A 16 -73.83 -9.70 -65.81
N ALA A 17 -73.54 -10.88 -65.26
CA ALA A 17 -72.39 -11.13 -64.41
C ALA A 17 -71.17 -11.65 -65.19
N GLY A 18 -71.27 -11.75 -66.52
CA GLY A 18 -70.20 -12.19 -67.41
C GLY A 18 -70.03 -13.70 -67.52
N ASN A 19 -70.95 -14.52 -66.99
CA ASN A 19 -70.87 -15.97 -67.13
C ASN A 19 -71.23 -16.40 -68.56
N LEU A 20 -70.46 -17.32 -69.14
CA LEU A 20 -70.72 -17.88 -70.47
C LEU A 20 -71.70 -19.06 -70.36
N TYR A 21 -72.75 -19.03 -71.15
CA TYR A 21 -73.72 -20.12 -71.28
C TYR A 21 -73.60 -20.73 -72.67
N VAL A 22 -73.32 -22.04 -72.71
CA VAL A 22 -73.15 -22.80 -73.96
C VAL A 22 -74.34 -23.72 -74.14
N ALA A 23 -75.05 -23.57 -75.25
CA ALA A 23 -76.15 -24.46 -75.63
C ALA A 23 -75.60 -25.74 -76.29
N ASN A 24 -75.84 -26.89 -75.66
CA ASN A 24 -75.43 -28.20 -76.14
C ASN A 24 -76.57 -28.86 -76.90
N PHE A 25 -76.48 -28.93 -78.23
CA PHE A 25 -77.55 -29.46 -79.07
C PHE A 25 -77.83 -30.94 -78.79
N SER A 26 -76.79 -31.77 -78.76
CA SER A 26 -76.95 -33.21 -78.61
C SER A 26 -77.33 -33.65 -77.19
N ALA A 27 -77.00 -32.84 -76.18
CA ALA A 27 -77.37 -33.12 -74.78
C ALA A 27 -78.67 -32.43 -74.33
N ASN A 28 -79.22 -31.51 -75.13
CA ASN A 28 -80.39 -30.69 -74.79
C ASN A 28 -80.26 -29.96 -73.43
N THR A 29 -79.08 -29.39 -73.17
CA THR A 29 -78.76 -28.64 -71.94
C THR A 29 -78.09 -27.32 -72.26
N VAL A 30 -78.12 -26.39 -71.30
CA VAL A 30 -77.28 -25.19 -71.30
C VAL A 30 -76.25 -25.34 -70.19
N SER A 31 -74.97 -25.36 -70.54
CA SER A 31 -73.87 -25.39 -69.58
C SER A 31 -73.48 -23.97 -69.19
N LYS A 32 -73.41 -23.70 -67.89
CA LYS A 32 -72.83 -22.45 -67.38
C LYS A 32 -71.32 -22.64 -67.20
N VAL A 33 -70.54 -21.73 -67.74
CA VAL A 33 -69.10 -21.58 -67.54
C VAL A 33 -68.89 -20.29 -66.75
N SER A 34 -68.35 -20.43 -65.55
CA SER A 34 -68.07 -19.32 -64.63
C SER A 34 -66.56 -19.14 -64.46
N ASN A 35 -66.14 -18.08 -63.78
CA ASN A 35 -64.74 -17.94 -63.37
C ASN A 35 -64.32 -19.12 -62.49
N VAL A 36 -63.09 -19.60 -62.68
CA VAL A 36 -62.49 -20.60 -61.79
C VAL A 36 -61.85 -19.86 -60.63
N THR A 37 -62.15 -20.28 -59.41
CA THR A 37 -61.48 -19.77 -58.21
C THR A 37 -60.60 -20.85 -57.61
N VAL A 38 -59.37 -20.49 -57.25
CA VAL A 38 -58.39 -21.41 -56.69
C VAL A 38 -57.91 -20.84 -55.36
N PRO A 39 -58.38 -21.34 -54.20
CA PRO A 39 -57.82 -20.95 -52.93
C PRO A 39 -56.36 -21.43 -52.87
N PHE A 40 -55.51 -20.69 -52.19
CA PHE A 40 -54.18 -21.15 -51.82
C PHE A 40 -53.86 -20.75 -50.38
N THR A 41 -52.88 -21.45 -49.81
CA THR A 41 -52.31 -21.17 -48.49
C THR A 41 -50.81 -20.89 -48.59
N LEU A 42 -50.31 -20.12 -47.63
CA LEU A 42 -48.88 -19.88 -47.43
C LEU A 42 -48.40 -20.66 -46.22
N GLY A 43 -47.25 -21.33 -46.36
CA GLY A 43 -46.51 -21.97 -45.28
C GLY A 43 -45.00 -21.76 -45.45
N GLY A 44 -44.18 -22.60 -44.83
CA GLY A 44 -42.72 -22.47 -44.83
C GLY A 44 -42.19 -21.85 -43.54
N THR A 45 -40.91 -21.46 -43.53
CA THR A 45 -40.25 -20.86 -42.36
C THR A 45 -40.32 -19.34 -42.33
N ALA A 46 -40.67 -18.70 -43.45
CA ALA A 46 -40.80 -17.25 -43.53
C ALA A 46 -42.10 -16.74 -42.89
N VAL A 47 -42.02 -15.60 -42.22
CA VAL A 47 -43.07 -14.95 -41.46
C VAL A 47 -43.59 -13.71 -42.21
N SER A 48 -44.90 -13.65 -42.44
CA SER A 48 -45.55 -12.49 -43.06
C SER A 48 -45.40 -11.24 -42.17
N GLY A 49 -45.07 -10.11 -42.80
CA GLY A 49 -44.79 -8.83 -42.13
C GLY A 49 -43.34 -8.66 -41.69
N THR A 50 -42.56 -9.75 -41.55
CA THR A 50 -41.12 -9.71 -41.27
C THR A 50 -40.31 -9.97 -42.53
N ASP A 51 -40.62 -11.07 -43.23
CA ASP A 51 -39.80 -11.58 -44.33
C ASP A 51 -40.42 -11.27 -45.70
N TYR A 52 -41.74 -11.12 -45.74
CA TYR A 52 -42.49 -10.79 -46.94
C TYR A 52 -43.79 -10.06 -46.59
N SER A 53 -44.36 -9.35 -47.56
CA SER A 53 -45.63 -8.65 -47.40
C SER A 53 -46.41 -8.52 -48.72
N GLY A 54 -47.67 -8.09 -48.63
CA GLY A 54 -48.48 -7.72 -49.78
C GLY A 54 -48.76 -8.88 -50.75
N VAL A 55 -48.81 -10.13 -50.26
CA VAL A 55 -49.10 -11.28 -51.12
C VAL A 55 -50.51 -11.17 -51.70
N THR A 56 -50.70 -11.49 -52.98
CA THR A 56 -52.01 -11.58 -53.65
C THR A 56 -53.02 -12.26 -52.73
N ALA A 57 -54.25 -11.74 -52.63
CA ALA A 57 -55.27 -12.34 -51.77
C ALA A 57 -55.77 -13.69 -52.35
N SER A 58 -55.92 -14.68 -51.49
CA SER A 58 -56.56 -15.96 -51.81
C SER A 58 -58.09 -15.81 -51.69
N PRO A 59 -58.90 -16.37 -52.61
CA PRO A 59 -58.52 -17.22 -53.74
C PRO A 59 -58.08 -16.43 -54.99
N LEU A 60 -57.24 -17.07 -55.83
CA LEU A 60 -57.02 -16.60 -57.19
C LEU A 60 -58.32 -16.73 -57.99
N VAL A 61 -58.64 -15.73 -58.81
CA VAL A 61 -59.80 -15.76 -59.70
C VAL A 61 -59.29 -15.76 -61.12
N PHE A 62 -59.58 -16.82 -61.87
CA PHE A 62 -59.26 -16.94 -63.28
C PHE A 62 -60.51 -16.55 -64.08
N PRO A 63 -60.52 -15.37 -64.73
CA PRO A 63 -61.61 -14.97 -65.60
C PRO A 63 -61.82 -15.96 -66.75
N ILE A 64 -63.01 -15.95 -67.32
CA ILE A 64 -63.32 -16.73 -68.52
C ILE A 64 -62.29 -16.44 -69.63
N GLY A 65 -61.72 -17.50 -70.20
CA GLY A 65 -60.68 -17.46 -71.23
C GLY A 65 -59.24 -17.35 -70.71
N GLN A 66 -59.03 -17.04 -69.43
CA GLN A 66 -57.70 -16.96 -68.83
C GLN A 66 -57.23 -18.32 -68.31
N THR A 67 -55.94 -18.59 -68.47
CA THR A 67 -55.30 -19.84 -68.01
C THR A 67 -54.15 -19.60 -67.03
N THR A 68 -53.86 -18.35 -66.70
CA THR A 68 -52.72 -17.94 -65.85
C THR A 68 -53.15 -16.77 -64.98
N GLU A 69 -52.76 -16.84 -63.71
CA GLU A 69 -52.89 -15.78 -62.72
C GLU A 69 -51.60 -15.76 -61.89
N ASP A 70 -51.20 -14.58 -61.44
CA ASP A 70 -49.96 -14.40 -60.69
C ASP A 70 -50.22 -14.26 -59.18
N ILE A 71 -49.43 -14.97 -58.38
CA ILE A 71 -49.26 -14.66 -56.97
C ILE A 71 -48.07 -13.71 -56.87
N SER A 72 -48.35 -12.45 -56.56
CA SER A 72 -47.37 -11.38 -56.41
C SER A 72 -47.21 -11.01 -54.94
N GLY A 73 -46.06 -10.45 -54.56
CA GLY A 73 -45.76 -9.99 -53.21
C GLY A 73 -44.41 -9.27 -53.17
N THR A 74 -44.04 -8.73 -52.01
CA THR A 74 -42.74 -8.06 -51.79
C THR A 74 -41.93 -8.82 -50.74
N LEU A 75 -40.68 -9.15 -51.06
CA LEU A 75 -39.71 -9.63 -50.07
C LEU A 75 -39.19 -8.43 -49.26
N LEU A 76 -39.13 -8.60 -47.94
CA LEU A 76 -38.60 -7.60 -47.03
C LEU A 76 -37.14 -7.94 -46.69
N PRO A 77 -36.24 -6.95 -46.56
CA PRO A 77 -34.86 -7.21 -46.15
C PRO A 77 -34.82 -7.90 -44.79
N ASP A 78 -34.26 -9.10 -44.74
CA ASP A 78 -34.13 -9.90 -43.53
C ASP A 78 -32.85 -10.75 -43.64
N PRO A 79 -31.67 -10.11 -43.55
CA PRO A 79 -30.40 -10.81 -43.67
C PRO A 79 -30.27 -11.84 -42.54
N GLY A 80 -29.90 -13.06 -42.90
CA GLY A 80 -29.79 -14.13 -41.91
C GLY A 80 -29.94 -15.53 -42.50
N THR A 81 -30.52 -16.42 -41.70
CA THR A 81 -30.72 -17.81 -42.11
C THR A 81 -31.68 -17.90 -43.29
N ILE A 82 -31.40 -18.78 -44.25
CA ILE A 82 -32.28 -19.05 -45.39
C ILE A 82 -33.70 -19.40 -44.92
N LYS A 83 -34.70 -18.74 -45.49
CA LYS A 83 -36.13 -18.99 -45.20
C LYS A 83 -36.88 -19.45 -46.43
N THR A 84 -38.06 -20.03 -46.24
CA THR A 84 -38.89 -20.50 -47.35
C THR A 84 -40.33 -20.03 -47.22
N ILE A 85 -40.96 -19.72 -48.36
CA ILE A 85 -42.41 -19.57 -48.50
C ILE A 85 -42.91 -20.72 -49.36
N THR A 86 -43.78 -21.56 -48.81
CA THR A 86 -44.45 -22.63 -49.54
C THR A 86 -45.85 -22.19 -49.93
N PHE A 87 -46.10 -22.05 -51.23
CA PHE A 87 -47.42 -21.80 -51.80
C PHE A 87 -48.09 -23.14 -52.08
N THR A 88 -49.27 -23.39 -51.52
CA THR A 88 -50.03 -24.62 -51.76
C THR A 88 -51.41 -24.28 -52.31
N LEU A 89 -51.70 -24.73 -53.53
CA LEU A 89 -53.02 -24.59 -54.15
C LEU A 89 -54.02 -25.57 -53.49
N GLY A 90 -55.19 -25.06 -53.15
CA GLY A 90 -56.34 -25.83 -52.70
C GLY A 90 -57.23 -26.27 -53.87
N ALA A 91 -58.35 -26.91 -53.55
CA ALA A 91 -59.28 -27.43 -54.55
C ALA A 91 -59.94 -26.26 -55.34
N PRO A 92 -59.85 -26.24 -56.68
CA PRO A 92 -60.45 -25.19 -57.49
C PRO A 92 -61.98 -25.40 -57.64
N THR A 93 -62.72 -24.33 -57.93
CA THR A 93 -64.14 -24.41 -58.31
C THR A 93 -64.29 -24.76 -59.80
N ASP A 94 -65.18 -25.70 -60.14
CA ASP A 94 -65.50 -26.12 -61.51
C ASP A 94 -64.28 -26.55 -62.36
N ALA A 95 -63.20 -26.99 -61.69
CA ALA A 95 -61.98 -27.50 -62.31
C ALA A 95 -61.36 -28.64 -61.48
N THR A 96 -60.32 -29.28 -62.02
CA THR A 96 -59.52 -30.29 -61.31
C THR A 96 -58.12 -29.75 -61.06
N LEU A 97 -57.61 -29.87 -59.83
CA LEU A 97 -56.25 -29.47 -59.50
C LEU A 97 -55.23 -30.41 -60.16
N GLY A 98 -54.27 -29.83 -60.87
CA GLY A 98 -53.15 -30.56 -61.49
C GLY A 98 -51.94 -30.73 -60.57
N SER A 99 -50.90 -31.40 -61.08
CA SER A 99 -49.58 -31.48 -60.44
C SER A 99 -48.57 -30.61 -61.21
N PRO A 100 -47.69 -29.84 -60.52
CA PRO A 100 -47.55 -29.73 -59.06
C PRO A 100 -48.61 -28.81 -58.43
N ALA A 101 -49.05 -29.16 -57.21
CA ALA A 101 -50.02 -28.36 -56.43
C ALA A 101 -49.35 -27.39 -55.44
N ALA A 102 -48.03 -27.47 -55.28
CA ALA A 102 -47.29 -26.59 -54.38
C ALA A 102 -45.98 -26.14 -55.03
N ASN A 103 -45.52 -24.95 -54.65
CA ASN A 103 -44.24 -24.40 -55.04
C ASN A 103 -43.56 -23.77 -53.83
N VAL A 104 -42.23 -23.83 -53.77
CA VAL A 104 -41.44 -23.26 -52.68
C VAL A 104 -40.58 -22.12 -53.25
N LEU A 105 -40.72 -20.93 -52.66
CA LEU A 105 -39.81 -19.82 -52.87
C LEU A 105 -38.80 -19.82 -51.71
N THR A 106 -37.51 -19.81 -52.03
CA THR A 106 -36.42 -19.67 -51.05
C THR A 106 -36.02 -18.19 -50.97
N ILE A 107 -35.95 -17.67 -49.76
CA ILE A 107 -35.41 -16.34 -49.44
C ILE A 107 -33.98 -16.58 -48.94
N ASP A 108 -33.01 -16.15 -49.73
CA ASP A 108 -31.59 -16.16 -49.42
C ASP A 108 -31.09 -14.71 -49.39
N ASP A 109 -31.17 -14.10 -48.20
CA ASP A 109 -30.66 -12.75 -47.94
C ASP A 109 -29.39 -12.88 -47.09
N PRO A 110 -28.17 -12.79 -47.70
CA PRO A 110 -26.93 -13.07 -47.00
C PRO A 110 -26.61 -12.01 -45.95
N ASN A 111 -26.12 -12.43 -44.79
CA ASN A 111 -25.55 -11.53 -43.79
C ASN A 111 -24.39 -10.71 -44.39
N PRO A 112 -24.30 -9.41 -44.09
CA PRO A 112 -23.16 -8.62 -44.53
C PRO A 112 -21.88 -9.04 -43.77
N THR A 113 -20.73 -8.98 -44.44
CA THR A 113 -19.44 -9.24 -43.77
C THR A 113 -19.14 -8.10 -42.78
N PRO A 114 -18.83 -8.42 -41.50
CA PRO A 114 -18.53 -7.43 -40.48
C PRO A 114 -17.20 -6.72 -40.76
N THR A 115 -17.10 -5.45 -40.40
CA THR A 115 -15.84 -4.69 -40.40
C THR A 115 -15.55 -4.20 -38.99
N LEU A 116 -14.41 -4.57 -38.42
CA LEU A 116 -13.94 -4.09 -37.12
C LEU A 116 -12.93 -2.97 -37.31
N THR A 117 -13.24 -1.76 -36.82
CA THR A 117 -12.41 -0.57 -37.01
C THR A 117 -11.57 -0.23 -35.78
N SER A 118 -12.07 -0.44 -34.56
CA SER A 118 -11.29 -0.18 -33.35
C SER A 118 -11.76 -0.99 -32.13
N ILE A 119 -10.84 -1.17 -31.17
CA ILE A 119 -11.07 -1.79 -29.87
C ILE A 119 -10.76 -0.76 -28.78
N SER A 120 -11.57 -0.68 -27.73
CA SER A 120 -11.30 0.18 -26.57
C SER A 120 -11.72 -0.49 -25.25
N PRO A 121 -10.80 -0.67 -24.28
CA PRO A 121 -9.35 -0.46 -24.40
C PRO A 121 -8.73 -1.44 -25.40
N ALA A 122 -7.62 -1.05 -26.05
CA ALA A 122 -6.87 -1.92 -26.99
C ALA A 122 -5.74 -2.71 -26.31
N SER A 123 -5.73 -2.74 -24.97
CA SER A 123 -4.71 -3.43 -24.19
C SER A 123 -5.22 -3.81 -22.80
N ALA A 124 -4.59 -4.82 -22.21
CA ALA A 124 -4.74 -5.21 -20.81
C ALA A 124 -3.37 -5.55 -20.20
N THR A 125 -3.37 -5.81 -18.89
CA THR A 125 -2.18 -6.22 -18.16
C THR A 125 -2.21 -7.72 -17.92
N VAL A 126 -1.04 -8.37 -17.97
CA VAL A 126 -0.91 -9.77 -17.59
C VAL A 126 -1.42 -10.00 -16.16
N GLY A 127 -2.30 -10.98 -15.98
CA GLY A 127 -2.91 -11.33 -14.69
C GLY A 127 -4.16 -10.54 -14.31
N ASP A 128 -4.66 -9.65 -15.17
CA ASP A 128 -5.97 -9.02 -14.97
C ASP A 128 -7.08 -10.09 -14.90
N ASN A 129 -8.08 -9.90 -14.01
CA ASN A 129 -9.16 -10.88 -13.79
C ASN A 129 -10.04 -11.08 -15.04
N GLU A 130 -10.40 -9.99 -15.71
CA GLU A 130 -11.08 -9.94 -17.00
C GLU A 130 -10.92 -8.53 -17.58
N THR A 131 -11.07 -8.38 -18.90
CA THR A 131 -11.09 -7.07 -19.56
C THR A 131 -12.35 -6.92 -20.41
N ASN A 132 -13.16 -5.92 -20.07
CA ASN A 132 -14.31 -5.51 -20.87
C ASN A 132 -13.85 -4.58 -22.00
N ILE A 133 -14.10 -4.97 -23.24
CA ILE A 133 -13.74 -4.20 -24.44
C ILE A 133 -14.97 -3.77 -25.21
N THR A 134 -14.91 -2.56 -25.77
CA THR A 134 -15.86 -2.04 -26.75
C THR A 134 -15.26 -2.19 -28.14
N LEU A 135 -16.00 -2.86 -29.02
CA LEU A 135 -15.65 -3.08 -30.41
C LEU A 135 -16.48 -2.14 -31.28
N THR A 136 -15.82 -1.28 -32.05
CA THR A 136 -16.47 -0.36 -32.98
C THR A 136 -16.23 -0.82 -34.41
N GLY A 137 -17.26 -0.73 -35.24
CA GLY A 137 -17.21 -1.26 -36.60
C GLY A 137 -18.46 -0.94 -37.42
N THR A 138 -18.73 -1.77 -38.42
CA THR A 138 -19.94 -1.72 -39.25
C THR A 138 -20.41 -3.14 -39.59
N ASN A 139 -21.67 -3.27 -40.01
CA ASN A 139 -22.30 -4.53 -40.45
C ASN A 139 -22.35 -5.60 -39.36
N PHE A 140 -22.40 -5.20 -38.08
CA PHE A 140 -22.72 -6.14 -37.02
C PHE A 140 -24.21 -6.45 -37.06
N VAL A 141 -24.56 -7.70 -36.81
CA VAL A 141 -25.94 -8.16 -36.69
C VAL A 141 -26.11 -8.85 -35.34
N ASN A 142 -27.35 -9.02 -34.90
CA ASN A 142 -27.60 -9.80 -33.70
C ASN A 142 -27.16 -11.26 -33.94
N GLY A 143 -26.16 -11.71 -33.21
CA GLY A 143 -25.46 -12.99 -33.45
C GLY A 143 -24.01 -12.84 -33.93
N SER A 144 -23.55 -11.64 -34.26
CA SER A 144 -22.10 -11.38 -34.44
C SER A 144 -21.34 -11.69 -33.15
N THR A 145 -20.23 -12.42 -33.26
CA THR A 145 -19.42 -12.89 -32.14
C THR A 145 -17.99 -12.37 -32.27
N ALA A 146 -17.41 -11.86 -31.18
CA ALA A 146 -16.00 -11.51 -31.12
C ALA A 146 -15.15 -12.74 -30.81
N GLU A 147 -13.96 -12.81 -31.41
CA GLU A 147 -13.01 -13.91 -31.21
C GLU A 147 -11.66 -13.35 -30.76
N PHE A 148 -11.09 -13.93 -29.70
CA PHE A 148 -9.74 -13.66 -29.20
C PHE A 148 -8.81 -14.79 -29.68
N ASN A 149 -7.82 -14.47 -30.52
CA ASN A 149 -6.96 -15.46 -31.18
C ASN A 149 -7.74 -16.60 -31.87
N GLY A 150 -8.88 -16.26 -32.49
CA GLY A 150 -9.79 -17.20 -33.15
C GLY A 150 -10.69 -18.02 -32.22
N THR A 151 -10.61 -17.82 -30.90
CA THR A 151 -11.52 -18.43 -29.92
C THR A 151 -12.66 -17.47 -29.59
N PRO A 152 -13.94 -17.87 -29.74
CA PRO A 152 -15.07 -17.01 -29.40
C PRO A 152 -15.05 -16.58 -27.93
N ILE A 153 -15.21 -15.28 -27.69
CA ILE A 153 -15.36 -14.69 -26.36
C ILE A 153 -16.79 -14.20 -26.14
N GLN A 154 -17.19 -14.04 -24.86
CA GLN A 154 -18.53 -13.55 -24.55
C GLN A 154 -18.75 -12.18 -25.20
N THR A 155 -19.79 -12.09 -26.03
CA THR A 155 -20.07 -10.92 -26.88
C THR A 155 -21.52 -10.51 -26.69
N PHE A 156 -21.75 -9.20 -26.56
CA PHE A 156 -23.07 -8.59 -26.46
C PHE A 156 -23.27 -7.65 -27.64
N PHE A 157 -24.36 -7.86 -28.38
CA PHE A 157 -24.74 -6.98 -29.47
C PHE A 157 -25.39 -5.70 -28.93
N ASN A 158 -24.79 -4.54 -29.22
CA ASN A 158 -25.36 -3.24 -28.86
C ASN A 158 -26.05 -2.59 -30.06
N SER A 159 -25.38 -2.57 -31.22
CA SER A 159 -25.91 -2.00 -32.47
C SER A 159 -25.13 -2.51 -33.69
N ALA A 160 -25.58 -2.16 -34.89
CA ALA A 160 -24.91 -2.51 -36.14
C ALA A 160 -23.47 -1.97 -36.27
N THR A 161 -23.04 -1.08 -35.37
CA THR A 161 -21.71 -0.47 -35.35
C THR A 161 -20.95 -0.67 -34.04
N GLN A 162 -21.55 -1.35 -33.04
CA GLN A 162 -20.92 -1.53 -31.74
C GLN A 162 -21.29 -2.87 -31.08
N LEU A 163 -20.27 -3.55 -30.55
CA LEU A 163 -20.39 -4.71 -29.65
C LEU A 163 -19.60 -4.42 -28.36
N THR A 164 -19.96 -5.08 -27.28
CA THR A 164 -19.11 -5.21 -26.08
C THR A 164 -18.74 -6.67 -25.90
N ALA A 165 -17.48 -6.94 -25.57
CA ALA A 165 -16.98 -8.29 -25.34
C ALA A 165 -16.12 -8.37 -24.08
N VAL A 166 -15.98 -9.58 -23.53
CA VAL A 166 -15.21 -9.83 -22.31
C VAL A 166 -14.05 -10.78 -22.61
N ILE A 167 -12.81 -10.31 -22.45
CA ILE A 167 -11.63 -11.17 -22.47
C ILE A 167 -11.44 -11.73 -21.05
N PRO A 168 -11.57 -13.06 -20.84
CA PRO A 168 -11.40 -13.65 -19.52
C PRO A 168 -9.92 -13.61 -19.09
N GLY A 169 -9.65 -13.49 -17.79
CA GLY A 169 -8.28 -13.43 -17.26
C GLY A 169 -7.43 -14.68 -17.55
N THR A 170 -8.06 -15.82 -17.84
CA THR A 170 -7.36 -17.02 -18.31
C THR A 170 -6.61 -16.81 -19.63
N ASP A 171 -7.06 -15.87 -20.45
CA ASP A 171 -6.42 -15.50 -21.71
C ASP A 171 -5.41 -14.35 -21.53
N LEU A 172 -5.38 -13.69 -20.37
CA LEU A 172 -4.49 -12.57 -20.04
C LEU A 172 -3.22 -13.04 -19.33
N THR A 173 -2.62 -14.14 -19.77
CA THR A 173 -1.50 -14.80 -19.06
C THR A 173 -0.13 -14.62 -19.71
N THR A 174 -0.08 -14.22 -20.99
CA THR A 174 1.16 -14.09 -21.75
C THR A 174 1.25 -12.71 -22.37
N VAL A 175 2.37 -12.02 -22.19
CA VAL A 175 2.64 -10.71 -22.81
C VAL A 175 2.79 -10.89 -24.31
N GLY A 176 2.11 -10.04 -25.09
CA GLY A 176 2.14 -10.15 -26.54
C GLY A 176 1.09 -9.31 -27.25
N ALA A 177 1.13 -9.39 -28.57
CA ALA A 177 0.09 -8.86 -29.44
C ALA A 177 -0.83 -10.01 -29.84
N ASP A 178 -2.10 -9.90 -29.49
CA ASP A 178 -3.15 -10.85 -29.79
C ASP A 178 -4.13 -10.25 -30.80
N SER A 179 -4.84 -11.11 -31.51
CA SER A 179 -5.81 -10.68 -32.52
C SER A 179 -7.24 -10.74 -32.00
N ILE A 180 -8.00 -9.66 -32.22
CA ILE A 180 -9.47 -9.66 -32.12
C ILE A 180 -10.08 -9.60 -33.51
N THR A 181 -11.01 -10.50 -33.79
CA THR A 181 -11.90 -10.46 -34.96
C THR A 181 -13.35 -10.41 -34.51
N VAL A 182 -14.24 -9.94 -35.40
CA VAL A 182 -15.68 -10.12 -35.24
C VAL A 182 -16.17 -10.99 -36.38
N ALA A 183 -16.88 -12.08 -36.07
CA ALA A 183 -17.43 -13.01 -37.04
C ALA A 183 -18.96 -12.98 -37.03
N THR A 184 -19.55 -13.05 -38.23
CA THR A 184 -21.00 -13.19 -38.43
C THR A 184 -21.26 -14.49 -39.18
N ALA A 185 -22.23 -15.29 -38.73
CA ALA A 185 -22.55 -16.57 -39.38
C ALA A 185 -23.07 -16.40 -40.82
N GLY A 186 -22.85 -17.41 -41.66
CA GLY A 186 -23.38 -17.44 -43.03
C GLY A 186 -24.90 -17.66 -43.09
N PRO A 187 -25.53 -17.52 -44.27
CA PRO A 187 -24.93 -17.19 -45.58
C PRO A 187 -24.38 -15.75 -45.66
N GLY A 188 -23.35 -15.53 -46.49
CA GLY A 188 -22.66 -14.23 -46.62
C GLY A 188 -21.54 -14.03 -45.60
N GLY A 189 -21.89 -13.48 -44.43
CA GLY A 189 -21.07 -13.19 -43.24
C GLY A 189 -19.55 -13.34 -43.34
N GLY A 190 -18.97 -14.08 -42.39
CA GLY A 190 -17.53 -14.29 -42.24
C GLY A 190 -16.86 -13.43 -41.17
N PRO A 191 -15.56 -13.61 -40.94
CA PRO A 191 -14.77 -12.80 -40.01
C PRO A 191 -14.39 -11.45 -40.61
N SER A 192 -14.26 -10.44 -39.75
CA SER A 192 -13.62 -9.17 -40.09
C SER A 192 -12.11 -9.33 -40.26
N ALA A 193 -11.44 -8.29 -40.77
CA ALA A 193 -10.00 -8.16 -40.57
C ALA A 193 -9.66 -8.09 -39.06
N PRO A 194 -8.52 -8.63 -38.62
CA PRO A 194 -8.12 -8.60 -37.22
C PRO A 194 -7.68 -7.20 -36.79
N GLN A 195 -8.02 -6.83 -35.56
CA GLN A 195 -7.44 -5.71 -34.83
C GLN A 195 -6.52 -6.22 -33.73
N THR A 196 -5.45 -5.48 -33.43
CA THR A 196 -4.48 -5.88 -32.42
C THR A 196 -4.95 -5.47 -31.03
N PHE A 197 -4.93 -6.42 -30.10
CA PHE A 197 -5.05 -6.19 -28.67
C PHE A 197 -3.73 -6.54 -28.00
N THR A 198 -3.18 -5.67 -27.16
CA THR A 198 -1.84 -5.89 -26.57
C THR A 198 -1.95 -6.26 -25.10
N ILE A 199 -1.46 -7.43 -24.71
CA ILE A 199 -1.21 -7.78 -23.32
C ILE A 199 0.17 -7.25 -22.94
N THR A 200 0.20 -6.33 -21.98
CA THR A 200 1.44 -5.73 -21.48
C THR A 200 1.80 -6.27 -20.10
N ASN A 201 3.07 -6.20 -19.72
CA ASN A 201 3.43 -6.37 -18.31
C ASN A 201 2.83 -5.23 -17.50
N SER A 202 2.55 -5.50 -16.23
CA SER A 202 2.39 -4.43 -15.25
C SER A 202 3.68 -3.60 -15.29
N THR A 203 3.59 -2.39 -15.84
CA THR A 203 4.66 -1.42 -15.66
C THR A 203 4.46 -0.87 -14.26
N PRO A 204 5.43 -1.04 -13.33
CA PRO A 204 5.38 -0.32 -12.08
C PRO A 204 5.26 1.16 -12.43
N PRO A 205 4.37 1.93 -11.78
CA PRO A 205 4.31 3.36 -12.00
C PRO A 205 5.73 3.94 -11.85
N PRO A 206 6.12 4.96 -12.64
CA PRO A 206 7.47 5.52 -12.58
C PRO A 206 7.80 5.83 -11.14
N VAL A 207 8.85 5.17 -10.65
CA VAL A 207 9.36 5.28 -9.29
C VAL A 207 9.91 6.69 -9.15
N SER A 208 9.06 7.65 -8.77
CA SER A 208 9.53 9.01 -8.45
C SER A 208 10.35 8.87 -7.18
N THR A 209 11.66 8.91 -7.31
CA THR A 209 12.57 8.90 -6.16
C THR A 209 12.33 10.16 -5.35
N ALA A 210 12.01 9.99 -4.07
CA ALA A 210 11.84 11.11 -3.15
C ALA A 210 13.09 12.00 -3.17
N THR A 211 12.89 13.30 -3.33
CA THR A 211 13.97 14.29 -3.32
C THR A 211 13.60 15.41 -2.35
N ILE A 212 14.49 15.72 -1.42
CA ILE A 212 14.34 16.83 -0.47
C ILE A 212 15.02 18.06 -1.07
N THR A 213 14.31 19.19 -1.13
CA THR A 213 14.84 20.49 -1.58
C THR A 213 15.08 21.46 -0.44
N SER A 214 14.25 21.46 0.60
CA SER A 214 14.45 22.30 1.79
C SER A 214 13.66 21.80 3.00
N LEU A 215 14.03 22.31 4.18
CA LEU A 215 13.29 22.16 5.43
C LEU A 215 12.71 23.51 5.86
N SER A 216 11.55 23.53 6.52
CA SER A 216 10.99 24.77 7.13
C SER A 216 11.89 25.34 8.22
N THR A 217 12.56 24.46 8.94
CA THR A 217 13.56 24.76 9.97
C THR A 217 14.69 23.75 9.81
N SER A 218 15.94 24.22 9.99
CA SER A 218 17.14 23.37 9.94
C SER A 218 17.74 23.15 11.33
N SER A 219 17.03 23.56 12.39
CA SER A 219 17.44 23.34 13.76
C SER A 219 16.24 23.30 14.71
N GLY A 220 16.43 22.65 15.86
CA GLY A 220 15.48 22.53 16.95
C GLY A 220 16.20 22.30 18.27
N PHE A 221 15.51 22.48 19.38
CA PHE A 221 16.10 22.24 20.70
C PHE A 221 15.88 20.78 21.11
N GLU A 222 16.87 20.16 21.71
CA GLU A 222 16.72 18.86 22.36
C GLU A 222 15.73 18.92 23.52
N ASN A 223 15.27 17.73 23.93
CA ASN A 223 14.19 17.53 24.88
C ASN A 223 12.91 18.37 24.60
N SER A 224 12.70 18.82 23.35
CA SER A 224 11.57 19.64 22.96
C SER A 224 10.81 18.99 21.80
N THR A 225 9.50 19.23 21.72
CA THR A 225 8.69 18.76 20.60
C THR A 225 8.54 19.87 19.57
N PHE A 226 8.90 19.58 18.32
CA PHE A 226 8.81 20.53 17.22
C PHE A 226 8.37 19.87 15.92
N THR A 227 7.77 20.66 15.04
CA THR A 227 7.31 20.22 13.72
C THR A 227 8.28 20.68 12.65
N VAL A 228 8.63 19.78 11.73
CA VAL A 228 9.46 20.07 10.57
C VAL A 228 8.66 19.77 9.30
N VAL A 229 8.71 20.70 8.35
CA VAL A 229 8.12 20.54 7.03
C VAL A 229 9.23 20.36 6.01
N ILE A 230 9.25 19.21 5.35
CA ILE A 230 10.14 18.86 4.25
C ILE A 230 9.46 19.29 2.95
N ASN A 231 10.10 20.17 2.17
CA ASN A 231 9.69 20.49 0.81
C ASN A 231 10.52 19.70 -0.19
N GLY A 232 9.91 19.26 -1.28
CA GLY A 232 10.59 18.40 -2.24
C GLY A 232 9.68 17.90 -3.36
N SER A 233 9.99 16.70 -3.87
CA SER A 233 9.21 16.05 -4.93
C SER A 233 9.26 14.53 -4.80
N GLY A 234 8.23 13.86 -5.30
CA GLY A 234 8.20 12.40 -5.41
C GLY A 234 7.87 11.70 -4.09
N PHE A 235 7.26 12.39 -3.13
CA PHE A 235 6.83 11.77 -1.88
C PHE A 235 5.55 10.95 -2.10
N ALA A 236 5.59 9.67 -1.76
CA ALA A 236 4.49 8.75 -1.96
C ALA A 236 3.63 8.61 -0.68
N PRO A 237 2.31 8.33 -0.80
CA PRO A 237 1.50 7.93 0.34
C PRO A 237 2.15 6.75 1.09
N GLY A 238 2.22 6.85 2.43
CA GLY A 238 2.85 5.84 3.28
C GLY A 238 4.38 5.96 3.39
N ALA A 239 5.00 7.02 2.85
CA ALA A 239 6.41 7.30 3.11
C ALA A 239 6.67 7.54 4.61
N THR A 240 7.86 7.16 5.07
CA THR A 240 8.36 7.47 6.42
C THR A 240 9.48 8.51 6.36
N VAL A 241 9.80 9.11 7.49
CA VAL A 241 10.94 10.04 7.63
C VAL A 241 11.95 9.43 8.58
N THR A 242 13.22 9.37 8.20
CA THR A 242 14.31 9.09 9.14
C THR A 242 14.81 10.40 9.73
N PHE A 243 14.99 10.45 11.05
CA PHE A 243 15.64 11.53 11.78
C PHE A 243 16.80 10.89 12.57
N GLY A 244 18.01 10.98 12.03
CA GLY A 244 19.13 10.18 12.49
C GLY A 244 18.84 8.68 12.32
N ALA A 245 18.99 7.90 13.38
CA ALA A 245 18.66 6.48 13.39
C ALA A 245 17.16 6.17 13.59
N VAL A 246 16.36 7.17 13.98
CA VAL A 246 14.94 6.97 14.32
C VAL A 246 14.07 7.12 13.08
N THR A 247 13.12 6.22 12.89
CA THR A 247 12.09 6.34 11.84
C THR A 247 10.79 6.88 12.43
N LEU A 248 10.31 7.99 11.87
CA LEU A 248 9.09 8.69 12.25
C LEU A 248 8.02 8.53 11.17
N THR A 249 6.78 8.44 11.61
CA THR A 249 5.61 8.49 10.73
C THR A 249 5.21 9.95 10.53
N PRO A 250 5.12 10.44 9.28
CA PRO A 250 4.68 11.81 9.02
C PRO A 250 3.23 12.08 9.45
N ASP A 251 2.98 13.30 9.93
CA ASP A 251 1.64 13.82 10.23
C ASP A 251 0.83 14.04 8.95
N SER A 252 1.50 14.43 7.85
CA SER A 252 0.88 14.55 6.52
C SER A 252 1.88 14.40 5.39
N ILE A 253 1.41 13.88 4.25
CA ILE A 253 2.20 13.67 3.04
C ILE A 253 1.41 14.16 1.83
N THR A 254 2.06 14.98 1.01
CA THR A 254 1.65 15.36 -0.35
C THR A 254 2.81 15.07 -1.31
N PRO A 255 2.60 15.04 -2.64
CA PRO A 255 3.68 14.76 -3.59
C PRO A 255 4.90 15.71 -3.51
N THR A 256 4.75 16.88 -2.88
CA THR A 256 5.80 17.91 -2.78
C THR A 256 6.12 18.35 -1.36
N GLN A 257 5.41 17.84 -0.35
CA GLN A 257 5.61 18.23 1.04
C GLN A 257 5.32 17.10 2.01
N VAL A 258 6.19 16.92 3.01
CA VAL A 258 6.01 16.02 4.15
C VAL A 258 6.07 16.84 5.43
N THR A 259 5.07 16.73 6.29
CA THR A 259 5.09 17.34 7.64
C THR A 259 5.20 16.23 8.66
N PHE A 260 6.13 16.37 9.61
CA PHE A 260 6.29 15.40 10.69
C PHE A 260 6.69 16.12 11.99
N THR A 261 6.37 15.49 13.10
CA THR A 261 6.69 15.97 14.44
C THR A 261 7.84 15.15 15.01
N VAL A 262 8.86 15.82 15.53
CA VAL A 262 9.95 15.21 16.31
C VAL A 262 9.55 15.31 17.79
N PRO A 263 9.30 14.19 18.47
CA PRO A 263 9.02 14.18 19.91
C PRO A 263 10.27 14.51 20.73
N ALA A 264 10.09 15.06 21.94
CA ALA A 264 11.17 15.40 22.86
C ALA A 264 12.17 14.27 23.13
N ALA A 265 11.68 13.03 23.28
CA ALA A 265 12.54 11.87 23.50
C ALA A 265 13.43 11.53 22.30
N VAL A 266 12.98 11.84 21.07
CA VAL A 266 13.74 11.61 19.84
C VAL A 266 14.77 12.72 19.63
N SER A 267 14.41 13.97 19.93
CA SER A 267 15.38 15.08 19.87
C SER A 267 16.48 14.92 20.91
N LEU A 268 16.15 14.45 22.12
CA LEU A 268 17.14 14.13 23.16
C LEU A 268 18.08 13.00 22.70
N ALA A 269 17.54 11.87 22.27
CA ALA A 269 18.37 10.73 21.82
C ALA A 269 19.22 11.01 20.56
N ALA A 270 18.86 12.04 19.78
CA ALA A 270 19.60 12.42 18.59
C ALA A 270 20.81 13.30 18.88
N ASP A 271 20.83 13.97 20.04
CA ASP A 271 22.00 14.71 20.54
C ASP A 271 23.02 13.74 21.14
N GLU A 272 22.51 12.85 21.98
CA GLU A 272 23.25 11.81 22.74
C GLU A 272 23.89 10.70 21.89
N SER A 273 23.61 10.65 20.57
CA SER A 273 24.13 9.59 19.72
C SER A 273 25.57 9.86 19.27
N ASP A 274 26.52 9.37 20.07
CA ASP A 274 27.96 9.21 19.85
C ASP A 274 28.36 8.98 18.38
N ALA A 275 28.62 10.09 17.66
CA ALA A 275 29.56 10.20 16.54
C ALA A 275 29.59 11.65 16.01
N ALA A 276 30.32 12.51 16.72
CA ALA A 276 30.56 13.93 16.41
C ALA A 276 29.32 14.81 16.49
N LEU A 277 29.51 16.03 17.00
CA LEU A 277 28.60 17.19 17.01
C LEU A 277 28.20 17.64 15.58
N GLY A 278 27.83 16.69 14.73
CA GLY A 278 27.45 16.85 13.34
C GLY A 278 25.94 16.90 13.21
N PRO A 279 25.42 17.60 12.19
CA PRO A 279 23.98 17.70 12.02
C PRO A 279 23.34 16.32 11.77
N VAL A 280 22.19 16.09 12.40
CA VAL A 280 21.33 14.93 12.22
C VAL A 280 20.85 14.86 10.77
N ASN A 281 21.00 13.70 10.13
CA ASN A 281 20.50 13.48 8.78
C ASN A 281 19.00 13.17 8.78
N ILE A 282 18.28 13.87 7.90
CA ILE A 282 16.86 13.64 7.61
C ILE A 282 16.73 13.09 6.20
N ALA A 283 15.98 12.00 6.04
CA ALA A 283 15.63 11.48 4.72
C ALA A 283 14.16 11.01 4.68
N VAL A 284 13.56 11.01 3.50
CA VAL A 284 12.23 10.44 3.26
C VAL A 284 12.40 9.08 2.59
N VAL A 285 11.70 8.07 3.11
CA VAL A 285 11.73 6.70 2.57
C VAL A 285 10.35 6.36 2.05
N ASN A 286 10.19 6.34 0.72
CA ASN A 286 8.98 5.83 0.09
C ASN A 286 8.88 4.30 0.27
N PRO A 287 7.66 3.72 0.34
CA PRO A 287 7.49 2.28 0.46
C PRO A 287 8.24 1.49 -0.63
N GLY A 288 9.10 0.56 -0.20
CA GLY A 288 9.87 -0.31 -1.10
C GLY A 288 11.01 0.40 -1.85
N GLN A 289 11.40 1.61 -1.44
CA GLN A 289 12.48 2.38 -2.07
C GLN A 289 13.63 2.66 -1.09
N ALA A 290 14.80 3.00 -1.63
CA ALA A 290 15.90 3.54 -0.84
C ALA A 290 15.56 4.96 -0.31
N PRO A 291 16.22 5.42 0.76
CA PRO A 291 16.05 6.78 1.27
C PRO A 291 16.36 7.85 0.21
N SER A 292 15.72 9.01 0.32
CA SER A 292 16.03 10.22 -0.45
C SER A 292 17.47 10.69 -0.22
N ASN A 293 17.87 11.78 -0.91
CA ASN A 293 19.01 12.56 -0.44
C ASN A 293 18.79 13.01 1.02
N ALA A 294 19.88 13.10 1.78
CA ALA A 294 19.86 13.56 3.16
C ALA A 294 19.80 15.10 3.22
N ALA A 295 18.96 15.62 4.10
CA ALA A 295 19.03 17.00 4.58
C ALA A 295 19.62 17.01 5.99
N THR A 296 20.40 18.05 6.32
CA THR A 296 21.04 18.19 7.63
C THR A 296 20.17 19.02 8.57
N PHE A 297 20.08 18.60 9.82
CA PHE A 297 19.31 19.27 10.88
C PHE A 297 20.15 19.35 12.16
N THR A 298 20.30 20.54 12.73
CA THR A 298 21.07 20.73 13.97
C THR A 298 20.15 20.63 15.17
N VAL A 299 20.36 19.63 16.01
CA VAL A 299 19.79 19.63 17.36
C VAL A 299 20.69 20.52 18.22
N GLN A 300 20.07 21.43 18.96
CA GLN A 300 20.74 22.34 19.88
C GLN A 300 20.33 21.99 21.31
N GLU A 301 21.25 22.18 22.24
CA GLU A 301 21.01 22.15 23.69
C GLU A 301 19.69 22.81 24.12
N GLU A 302 19.01 22.21 25.11
CA GLU A 302 17.71 22.66 25.60
C GLU A 302 17.76 24.14 26.03
N LEU A 303 16.63 24.85 25.87
CA LEU A 303 16.51 26.20 26.41
C LEU A 303 16.58 26.18 27.94
N LEU A 304 17.23 27.19 28.50
CA LEU A 304 17.25 27.41 29.94
C LEU A 304 15.84 27.66 30.49
N PRO A 305 15.62 27.54 31.81
CA PRO A 305 14.30 27.75 32.42
C PRO A 305 13.62 29.09 32.09
N ASP A 306 14.39 30.11 31.68
CA ASP A 306 13.89 31.42 31.25
C ASP A 306 13.54 31.50 29.75
N GLY A 307 13.68 30.39 29.01
CA GLY A 307 13.42 30.27 27.58
C GLY A 307 14.54 30.81 26.69
N THR A 308 15.72 31.12 27.25
CA THR A 308 16.86 31.64 26.49
C THR A 308 17.98 30.59 26.36
N ARG A 309 18.95 30.87 25.47
CA ARG A 309 20.21 30.11 25.36
C ARG A 309 21.22 30.44 26.48
N GLY A 310 20.96 31.50 27.26
CA GLY A 310 21.85 32.08 28.28
C GLY A 310 23.31 32.30 27.87
N THR A 311 24.15 32.46 28.89
CA THR A 311 25.62 32.52 28.75
C THR A 311 26.21 31.11 28.68
N ALA A 312 27.47 31.01 28.28
CA ALA A 312 28.15 29.70 28.22
C ALA A 312 28.30 29.05 29.62
N ASN A 313 28.49 29.86 30.68
CA ASN A 313 28.50 29.35 32.05
C ASN A 313 27.13 28.82 32.48
N GLN A 314 26.04 29.45 32.03
CA GLN A 314 24.68 28.99 32.31
C GLN A 314 24.35 27.68 31.59
N ARG A 315 24.79 27.51 30.34
CA ARG A 315 24.63 26.24 29.61
C ARG A 315 25.46 25.12 30.23
N PHE A 316 26.71 25.39 30.61
CA PHE A 316 27.50 24.45 31.39
C PHE A 316 26.78 23.96 32.65
N LEU A 317 26.15 24.86 33.41
CA LEU A 317 25.39 24.50 34.61
C LEU A 317 24.13 23.70 34.30
N SER A 318 23.46 24.00 33.18
CA SER A 318 22.32 23.21 32.71
C SER A 318 22.74 21.75 32.51
N GLU A 319 23.83 21.52 31.79
CA GLU A 319 24.28 20.17 31.47
C GLU A 319 24.84 19.44 32.69
N VAL A 320 25.54 20.12 33.59
CA VAL A 320 25.93 19.53 34.89
C VAL A 320 24.69 19.00 35.63
N TYR A 321 23.60 19.77 35.68
CA TYR A 321 22.38 19.31 36.36
C TYR A 321 21.66 18.19 35.60
N ARG A 322 21.72 18.20 34.26
CA ARG A 322 21.14 17.17 33.41
C ARG A 322 21.80 15.82 33.67
N ASP A 323 23.12 15.78 33.64
CA ASP A 323 23.83 14.52 33.73
C ASP A 323 23.93 14.00 35.15
N LEU A 324 24.09 14.89 36.13
CA LEU A 324 24.16 14.51 37.54
C LEU A 324 22.80 14.18 38.14
N PHE A 325 21.73 14.89 37.75
CA PHE A 325 20.43 14.79 38.43
C PHE A 325 19.26 14.37 37.56
N HIS A 326 19.46 14.24 36.25
CA HIS A 326 18.40 13.94 35.28
C HIS A 326 17.25 14.95 35.30
N ARG A 327 17.55 16.22 35.61
CA ARG A 327 16.56 17.31 35.65
C ARG A 327 17.18 18.64 35.28
N ALA A 328 16.32 19.58 34.86
CA ALA A 328 16.73 20.96 34.67
C ALA A 328 17.16 21.61 36.00
N ILE A 329 18.19 22.45 35.92
CA ILE A 329 18.53 23.41 36.96
C ILE A 329 17.40 24.43 37.11
N ASP A 330 17.03 24.81 38.33
CA ASP A 330 16.04 25.87 38.53
C ASP A 330 16.68 27.26 38.41
N GLN A 331 15.85 28.30 38.24
CA GLN A 331 16.33 29.68 38.05
C GLN A 331 17.17 30.20 39.24
N THR A 332 16.93 29.71 40.45
CA THR A 332 17.66 30.12 41.66
C THR A 332 19.06 29.51 41.68
N GLY A 333 19.15 28.20 41.41
CA GLY A 333 20.42 27.47 41.28
C GLY A 333 21.27 28.06 40.15
N LEU A 334 20.66 28.32 38.99
CA LEU A 334 21.33 28.90 37.83
C LEU A 334 21.93 30.28 38.14
N ALA A 335 21.18 31.15 38.84
CA ALA A 335 21.68 32.46 39.25
C ALA A 335 22.81 32.36 40.28
N SER A 336 22.66 31.49 41.28
CA SER A 336 23.64 31.31 42.35
C SER A 336 24.98 30.80 41.82
N TRP A 337 24.97 29.65 41.15
CA TRP A 337 26.18 29.03 40.61
C TRP A 337 26.77 29.84 39.45
N GLY A 338 25.91 30.42 38.61
CA GLY A 338 26.33 31.26 37.49
C GLY A 338 27.15 32.46 37.96
N SER A 339 26.72 33.13 39.03
CA SER A 339 27.46 34.26 39.60
C SER A 339 28.85 33.89 40.13
N GLN A 340 29.02 32.65 40.63
CA GLN A 340 30.31 32.16 41.12
C GLN A 340 31.26 31.83 39.96
N LEU A 341 30.76 31.19 38.90
CA LEU A 341 31.52 30.95 37.67
C LEU A 341 31.93 32.28 37.02
N ASP A 342 31.04 33.26 36.98
CA ASP A 342 31.33 34.60 36.44
C ASP A 342 32.36 35.36 37.30
N ALA A 343 32.43 35.06 38.59
CA ALA A 343 33.45 35.57 39.51
C ALA A 343 34.80 34.81 39.42
N GLY A 344 34.90 33.79 38.56
CA GLY A 344 36.14 33.05 38.29
C GLY A 344 36.38 31.83 39.18
N VAL A 345 35.35 31.33 39.90
CA VAL A 345 35.43 30.01 40.54
C VAL A 345 35.58 28.94 39.46
N SER A 346 36.45 27.95 39.69
CA SER A 346 36.68 26.89 38.69
C SER A 346 35.45 25.96 38.57
N ARG A 347 35.25 25.41 37.37
CA ARG A 347 34.17 24.45 37.10
C ARG A 347 34.25 23.22 37.99
N ILE A 348 35.44 22.66 38.19
CA ILE A 348 35.68 21.54 39.10
C ILE A 348 35.19 21.89 40.51
N SER A 349 35.54 23.07 41.04
CA SER A 349 35.08 23.49 42.38
C SER A 349 33.57 23.69 42.46
N ILE A 350 32.93 24.13 41.37
CA ILE A 350 31.47 24.27 41.30
C ILE A 350 30.78 22.89 41.27
N VAL A 351 31.27 21.97 40.45
CA VAL A 351 30.72 20.60 40.37
C VAL A 351 30.86 19.89 41.72
N LEU A 352 32.05 19.93 42.34
CA LEU A 352 32.26 19.38 43.68
C LEU A 352 31.31 20.00 44.72
N ALA A 353 31.02 21.30 44.64
CA ALA A 353 30.09 21.97 45.55
C ALA A 353 28.63 21.56 45.30
N ILE A 354 28.26 21.30 44.04
CA ILE A 354 26.94 20.80 43.64
C ILE A 354 26.74 19.36 44.14
N GLU A 355 27.74 18.48 43.97
CA GLU A 355 27.70 17.10 44.45
C GLU A 355 27.62 17.00 45.98
N GLN A 356 28.25 17.95 46.67
CA GLN A 356 28.29 18.03 48.14
C GLN A 356 27.16 18.88 48.73
N ASP A 357 26.12 19.20 47.94
CA ASP A 357 24.98 19.98 48.43
C ASP A 357 24.38 19.35 49.72
N PRO A 358 24.01 20.16 50.74
CA PRO A 358 23.47 19.64 52.00
C PRO A 358 22.21 18.79 51.88
N GLY A 359 21.48 18.87 50.77
CA GLY A 359 20.35 18.00 50.44
C GLY A 359 20.75 16.60 49.97
N HIS A 360 22.05 16.37 49.73
CA HIS A 360 22.62 15.10 49.27
C HIS A 360 21.92 14.54 48.03
N GLU A 361 21.50 15.42 47.12
CA GLU A 361 20.76 15.04 45.93
C GLU A 361 21.58 14.12 45.02
N PHE A 362 22.88 14.40 44.88
CA PHE A 362 23.79 13.58 44.07
C PHE A 362 23.86 12.15 44.61
N LEU A 363 24.06 12.01 45.93
CA LEU A 363 24.06 10.69 46.57
C LEU A 363 22.72 9.98 46.43
N GLN A 364 21.59 10.70 46.42
CA GLN A 364 20.29 10.08 46.15
C GLN A 364 20.18 9.55 44.71
N VAL A 365 20.81 10.20 43.73
CA VAL A 365 20.85 9.74 42.33
C VAL A 365 21.74 8.52 42.21
N GLU A 366 22.96 8.54 42.76
CA GLU A 366 23.87 7.38 42.80
C GLU A 366 23.17 6.13 43.37
N VAL A 367 22.42 6.28 44.47
CA VAL A 367 21.63 5.17 45.04
C VAL A 367 20.54 4.68 44.08
N LYS A 368 19.84 5.59 43.38
CA LYS A 368 18.79 5.21 42.43
C LYS A 368 19.37 4.50 41.20
N ASP A 369 20.52 4.95 40.72
CA ASP A 369 21.23 4.37 39.58
C ASP A 369 21.72 2.96 39.93
N ALA A 370 22.27 2.77 41.13
CA ALA A 370 22.61 1.43 41.63
C ALA A 370 21.40 0.48 41.70
N TYR A 371 20.22 0.97 42.07
CA TYR A 371 18.98 0.17 42.03
C TYR A 371 18.57 -0.19 40.60
N LEU A 372 18.69 0.73 39.66
CA LEU A 372 18.41 0.47 38.24
C LEU A 372 19.38 -0.57 37.68
N GLN A 373 20.68 -0.42 37.95
CA GLN A 373 21.74 -1.29 37.43
C GLN A 373 21.68 -2.70 38.01
N TYR A 374 21.62 -2.83 39.34
CA TYR A 374 21.72 -4.15 39.99
C TYR A 374 20.36 -4.78 40.26
N LEU A 375 19.36 -4.00 40.66
CA LEU A 375 18.03 -4.54 40.97
C LEU A 375 17.08 -4.49 39.77
N HIS A 376 17.48 -3.89 38.64
CA HIS A 376 16.66 -3.81 37.42
C HIS A 376 15.26 -3.25 37.69
N ARG A 377 15.17 -2.27 38.60
CA ARG A 377 13.93 -1.57 38.93
C ARG A 377 14.22 -0.16 39.40
N ALA A 378 13.28 0.75 39.16
CA ALA A 378 13.30 2.07 39.77
C ALA A 378 12.99 1.96 41.27
N LEU A 379 13.72 2.74 42.07
CA LEU A 379 13.38 2.98 43.48
C LEU A 379 12.13 3.87 43.53
N ASN A 380 11.13 3.50 44.33
CA ASN A 380 9.89 4.26 44.50
C ASN A 380 9.87 5.00 45.84
N PRO A 381 10.13 6.32 45.89
CA PRO A 381 10.13 7.07 47.16
C PRO A 381 8.77 7.16 47.85
N SER A 382 7.68 6.79 47.17
CA SER A 382 6.35 6.71 47.77
C SER A 382 6.13 5.41 48.57
N ASP A 383 6.96 4.39 48.35
CA ASP A 383 6.96 3.18 49.16
C ASP A 383 7.82 3.39 50.43
N PRO A 384 7.29 3.17 51.63
CA PRO A 384 8.02 3.40 52.88
C PRO A 384 9.29 2.54 53.03
N GLY A 385 9.32 1.35 52.42
CA GLY A 385 10.48 0.46 52.46
C GLY A 385 11.60 0.97 51.56
N ASP A 386 11.27 1.33 50.32
CA ASP A 386 12.22 1.94 49.38
C ASP A 386 12.73 3.30 49.92
N LEU A 387 11.87 4.12 50.51
CA LEU A 387 12.28 5.39 51.13
C LEU A 387 13.23 5.18 52.31
N ALA A 388 12.97 4.19 53.15
CA ALA A 388 13.86 3.83 54.26
C ALA A 388 15.21 3.28 53.75
N GLY A 389 15.18 2.47 52.69
CA GLY A 389 16.37 1.98 51.98
C GLY A 389 17.21 3.12 51.43
N LEU A 390 16.60 4.03 50.67
CA LEU A 390 17.24 5.23 50.13
C LEU A 390 17.92 6.05 51.24
N ASN A 391 17.18 6.39 52.31
CA ASN A 391 17.74 7.18 53.42
C ASN A 391 18.92 6.48 54.10
N SER A 392 18.86 5.14 54.23
CA SER A 392 19.93 4.35 54.83
C SER A 392 21.18 4.32 53.94
N SER A 393 21.01 4.13 52.63
CA SER A 393 22.11 4.13 51.67
C SER A 393 22.74 5.52 51.52
N VAL A 394 21.95 6.58 51.50
CA VAL A 394 22.48 7.96 51.50
C VAL A 394 23.26 8.22 52.79
N ALA A 395 22.72 7.84 53.96
CA ALA A 395 23.44 7.97 55.22
C ALA A 395 24.75 7.17 55.24
N TYR A 396 24.77 5.99 54.62
CA TYR A 396 25.98 5.18 54.46
C TYR A 396 27.06 5.94 53.67
N LEU A 397 26.70 6.52 52.52
CA LEU A 397 27.61 7.32 51.70
C LEU A 397 28.07 8.62 52.40
N VAL A 398 27.17 9.30 53.12
CA VAL A 398 27.51 10.50 53.91
C VAL A 398 28.55 10.20 55.01
N ASN A 399 28.62 8.97 55.51
CA ASN A 399 29.64 8.55 56.48
C ASN A 399 31.01 8.22 55.84
N GLY A 400 31.19 8.49 54.54
CA GLY A 400 32.46 8.36 53.83
C GLY A 400 32.72 6.98 53.22
N HIS A 401 31.68 6.14 53.09
CA HIS A 401 31.75 4.90 52.33
C HIS A 401 31.64 5.18 50.82
N SER A 402 32.22 4.32 49.99
CA SER A 402 32.19 4.48 48.53
C SER A 402 30.92 3.90 47.91
N VAL A 403 30.60 4.29 46.67
CA VAL A 403 29.48 3.76 45.90
C VAL A 403 29.67 2.27 45.63
N GLU A 404 30.90 1.83 45.34
CA GLU A 404 31.19 0.41 45.13
C GLU A 404 30.97 -0.44 46.39
N GLN A 405 31.21 0.14 47.58
CA GLN A 405 30.90 -0.52 48.84
C GLN A 405 29.38 -0.66 49.02
N LEU A 406 28.61 0.34 48.60
CA LEU A 406 27.16 0.28 48.57
C LEU A 406 26.67 -0.76 47.54
N ASP A 407 27.26 -0.80 46.35
CA ASP A 407 26.91 -1.77 45.30
C ASP A 407 27.16 -3.20 45.75
N ALA A 408 28.28 -3.44 46.44
CA ALA A 408 28.56 -4.73 47.07
C ALA A 408 27.47 -5.14 48.09
N ILE A 409 26.90 -4.19 48.83
CA ILE A 409 25.76 -4.44 49.73
C ILE A 409 24.49 -4.75 48.92
N ILE A 410 24.20 -4.00 47.86
CA ILE A 410 23.02 -4.17 47.02
C ILE A 410 23.02 -5.53 46.32
N VAL A 411 24.12 -5.92 45.68
CA VAL A 411 24.23 -7.23 45.01
C VAL A 411 24.23 -8.40 46.00
N SER A 412 24.65 -8.15 47.25
CA SER A 412 24.56 -9.16 48.32
C SER A 412 23.15 -9.32 48.88
N SER A 413 22.20 -8.45 48.51
CA SER A 413 20.83 -8.51 49.01
C SER A 413 20.08 -9.76 48.55
N GLN A 414 19.08 -10.17 49.34
CA GLN A 414 18.19 -11.27 48.96
C GLN A 414 17.40 -10.94 47.68
N GLU A 415 17.10 -9.66 47.44
CA GLU A 415 16.40 -9.22 46.25
C GLU A 415 17.23 -9.47 44.99
N TYR A 416 18.49 -9.03 44.99
CA TYR A 416 19.42 -9.28 43.88
C TYR A 416 19.58 -10.77 43.62
N GLN A 417 19.85 -11.56 44.67
CA GLN A 417 20.01 -13.01 44.56
C GLN A 417 18.78 -13.67 43.92
N SER A 418 17.57 -13.23 44.26
CA SER A 418 16.33 -13.76 43.68
C SER A 418 16.20 -13.43 42.19
N LYS A 419 16.58 -12.22 41.77
CA LYS A 419 16.57 -11.78 40.36
C LYS A 419 17.64 -12.50 39.53
N ALA A 420 18.82 -12.71 40.10
CA ALA A 420 19.94 -13.37 39.42
C ALA A 420 19.64 -14.83 39.06
N VAL A 421 18.82 -15.55 39.86
CA VAL A 421 18.39 -16.93 39.54
C VAL A 421 17.69 -17.00 38.18
N ALA A 422 16.88 -16.01 37.84
CA ALA A 422 16.18 -15.96 36.54
C ALA A 422 17.13 -15.70 35.35
N ARG A 423 18.36 -15.25 35.61
CA ARG A 423 19.38 -14.87 34.63
C ARG A 423 20.55 -15.85 34.54
N GLY A 424 20.32 -17.12 34.88
CA GLY A 424 21.34 -18.17 34.81
C GLY A 424 22.20 -18.33 36.07
N GLY A 425 21.91 -17.58 37.13
CA GLY A 425 22.57 -17.69 38.44
C GLY A 425 23.37 -16.45 38.81
N PHE A 426 23.78 -16.38 40.08
CA PHE A 426 24.44 -15.20 40.68
C PHE A 426 25.63 -14.69 39.87
N ASN A 427 26.61 -15.55 39.59
CA ASN A 427 27.88 -15.12 38.98
C ASN A 427 27.70 -14.61 37.55
N MET A 428 26.74 -15.17 36.80
CA MET A 428 26.43 -14.72 35.43
C MET A 428 25.77 -13.35 35.43
N ALA A 429 24.71 -13.17 36.22
CA ALA A 429 24.02 -11.89 36.34
C ALA A 429 24.94 -10.79 36.89
N PHE A 430 25.77 -11.12 37.88
CA PHE A 430 26.70 -10.17 38.49
C PHE A 430 27.76 -9.66 37.52
N TYR A 431 28.33 -10.54 36.68
CA TYR A 431 29.31 -10.11 35.68
C TYR A 431 28.68 -9.26 34.59
N GLU A 432 27.45 -9.58 34.17
CA GLU A 432 26.71 -8.75 33.22
C GLU A 432 26.39 -7.37 33.80
N ASP A 433 25.96 -7.30 35.06
CA ASP A 433 25.55 -6.04 35.70
C ASP A 433 26.74 -5.17 36.12
N ALA A 434 27.84 -5.77 36.59
CA ALA A 434 28.99 -5.03 37.10
C ALA A 434 30.05 -4.71 36.03
N LEU A 435 30.20 -5.55 35.00
CA LEU A 435 31.28 -5.43 33.99
C LEU A 435 30.76 -5.30 32.55
N GLY A 436 29.45 -5.25 32.35
CA GLY A 436 28.84 -5.11 31.02
C GLY A 436 29.12 -6.28 30.06
N ARG A 437 29.60 -7.43 30.55
CA ARG A 437 29.98 -8.59 29.72
C ARG A 437 29.55 -9.93 30.33
N PRO A 438 29.34 -10.97 29.49
CA PRO A 438 29.05 -12.30 30.01
C PRO A 438 30.26 -12.93 30.70
N LEU A 439 29.98 -13.86 31.62
CA LEU A 439 30.96 -14.73 32.26
C LEU A 439 31.54 -15.72 31.25
N GLY A 440 32.87 -15.86 31.17
CA GLY A 440 33.52 -16.83 30.28
C GLY A 440 34.97 -16.53 29.88
N ALA A 441 35.59 -15.48 30.42
CA ALA A 441 37.01 -15.22 30.21
C ALA A 441 37.89 -16.26 30.97
N PRO A 442 39.14 -16.51 30.53
CA PRO A 442 39.99 -17.57 31.10
C PRO A 442 40.25 -17.47 32.62
N ASN A 443 40.11 -16.29 33.21
CA ASN A 443 40.34 -16.03 34.64
C ASN A 443 39.04 -15.78 35.42
N ASP A 444 37.88 -15.95 34.79
CA ASP A 444 36.58 -15.77 35.43
C ASP A 444 36.28 -16.93 36.42
N PRO A 445 35.53 -16.66 37.50
CA PRO A 445 35.06 -17.69 38.41
C PRO A 445 34.10 -18.67 37.70
N PRO A 446 33.93 -19.90 38.24
CA PRO A 446 32.91 -20.81 37.73
C PRO A 446 31.51 -20.22 37.90
N ALA A 447 30.54 -20.65 37.09
CA ALA A 447 29.16 -20.16 37.18
C ALA A 447 28.48 -20.47 38.53
N SER A 448 28.95 -21.49 39.25
CA SER A 448 28.51 -21.82 40.62
C SER A 448 29.65 -22.44 41.43
N PRO A 449 29.63 -22.35 42.78
CA PRO A 449 28.64 -21.68 43.65
C PRO A 449 28.69 -20.13 43.57
N PRO A 450 27.70 -19.41 44.16
CA PRO A 450 27.72 -17.95 44.25
C PRO A 450 29.01 -17.40 44.87
N LEU A 451 29.48 -16.26 44.37
CA LEU A 451 30.64 -15.56 44.93
C LEU A 451 30.43 -15.18 46.40
N THR A 452 31.52 -15.21 47.17
CA THR A 452 31.52 -14.71 48.55
C THR A 452 31.55 -13.17 48.59
N PRO A 453 31.16 -12.54 49.71
CA PRO A 453 31.26 -11.08 49.86
C PRO A 453 32.66 -10.51 49.56
N ASP A 454 33.73 -11.22 49.95
CA ASP A 454 35.11 -10.81 49.65
C ASP A 454 35.41 -10.87 48.15
N GLN A 455 34.87 -11.87 47.43
CA GLN A 455 35.04 -11.99 45.99
C GLN A 455 34.24 -10.94 45.23
N ILE A 456 33.04 -10.59 45.69
CA ILE A 456 32.23 -9.49 45.14
C ILE A 456 33.00 -8.17 45.27
N THR A 457 33.49 -7.89 46.48
CA THR A 457 34.29 -6.68 46.75
C THR A 457 35.56 -6.63 45.89
N ALA A 458 36.21 -7.78 45.66
CA ALA A 458 37.39 -7.86 44.81
C ALA A 458 37.09 -7.56 43.32
N VAL A 459 35.89 -7.89 42.83
CA VAL A 459 35.46 -7.53 41.46
C VAL A 459 35.26 -6.02 41.34
N PHE A 460 34.58 -5.39 42.30
CA PHE A 460 34.42 -3.94 42.32
C PHE A 460 35.74 -3.18 42.49
N ALA A 461 36.71 -3.75 43.22
CA ALA A 461 38.05 -3.19 43.33
C ALA A 461 38.95 -3.51 42.12
N SER A 462 38.46 -4.24 41.11
CA SER A 462 39.30 -4.71 40.01
C SER A 462 39.60 -3.59 38.98
N PRO A 463 40.75 -3.68 38.28
CA PRO A 463 41.04 -2.78 37.16
C PRO A 463 40.02 -2.88 36.02
N GLU A 464 39.40 -4.05 35.84
CA GLU A 464 38.38 -4.27 34.82
C GLU A 464 37.13 -3.45 35.12
N PHE A 465 36.61 -3.55 36.36
CA PHE A 465 35.48 -2.74 36.81
C PHE A 465 35.76 -1.25 36.67
N HIS A 466 36.90 -0.78 37.16
CA HIS A 466 37.25 0.64 37.05
C HIS A 466 37.38 1.11 35.60
N THR A 467 37.87 0.25 34.70
CA THR A 467 37.92 0.60 33.27
C THR A 467 36.52 0.74 32.69
N ASP A 468 35.61 -0.18 33.02
CA ASP A 468 34.22 -0.12 32.57
C ASP A 468 33.49 1.10 33.14
N LEU A 469 33.71 1.42 34.42
CA LEU A 469 33.18 2.62 35.09
C LEU A 469 33.62 3.91 34.39
N VAL A 470 34.91 4.05 34.08
CA VAL A 470 35.42 5.21 33.34
C VAL A 470 34.82 5.29 31.94
N ILE A 471 34.68 4.15 31.25
CA ILE A 471 34.01 4.11 29.94
C ILE A 471 32.54 4.56 30.07
N ALA A 472 31.85 4.15 31.15
CA ALA A 472 30.48 4.56 31.42
C ALA A 472 30.39 6.08 31.67
N TYR A 473 31.32 6.67 32.43
CA TYR A 473 31.38 8.12 32.62
C TYR A 473 31.63 8.89 31.33
N TYR A 474 32.51 8.41 30.45
CA TYR A 474 32.71 9.05 29.14
C TYR A 474 31.47 8.95 28.25
N ARG A 475 30.71 7.86 28.33
CA ARG A 475 29.44 7.79 27.60
C ARG A 475 28.37 8.70 28.20
N ARG A 476 28.28 8.77 29.52
CA ARG A 476 27.25 9.52 30.24
C ARG A 476 27.48 11.03 30.24
N PHE A 477 28.72 11.46 30.46
CA PHE A 477 29.06 12.86 30.62
C PHE A 477 29.79 13.42 29.40
N LEU A 478 30.44 12.55 28.62
CA LEU A 478 31.21 12.79 27.37
C LEU A 478 30.45 12.65 26.05
N ASP A 479 29.30 11.98 26.04
CA ASP A 479 28.49 11.54 24.88
C ASP A 479 29.36 10.90 23.80
N ARG A 480 30.46 10.27 24.23
CA ARG A 480 31.41 9.63 23.34
C ARG A 480 32.07 8.41 23.92
N ALA A 481 32.48 7.51 23.03
CA ALA A 481 33.29 6.38 23.40
C ALA A 481 34.67 6.82 23.94
N PHE A 482 35.15 6.06 24.92
CA PHE A 482 36.53 6.15 25.38
C PHE A 482 37.49 5.76 24.24
N ALA A 483 38.38 6.67 23.86
CA ALA A 483 39.29 6.55 22.74
C ALA A 483 40.70 6.11 23.21
N PRO A 484 41.51 5.46 22.35
CA PRO A 484 42.89 5.10 22.69
C PRO A 484 43.82 6.29 22.99
N SER A 485 43.42 7.49 22.56
CA SER A 485 44.12 8.75 22.84
C SER A 485 43.76 9.36 24.20
N ASP A 486 42.70 8.86 24.86
CA ASP A 486 42.33 9.32 26.19
C ASP A 486 43.35 8.83 27.22
N PRO A 487 43.60 9.61 28.30
CA PRO A 487 44.51 9.20 29.36
C PRO A 487 44.04 7.86 29.94
N PRO A 488 44.92 6.84 30.06
CA PRO A 488 44.50 5.54 30.55
C PRO A 488 43.88 5.67 31.95
N ALA A 489 42.72 5.04 32.16
CA ALA A 489 41.92 5.08 33.39
C ALA A 489 42.75 5.15 34.70
N PRO A 490 43.78 4.30 34.95
CA PRO A 490 44.55 4.35 36.20
C PRO A 490 45.43 5.59 36.41
N THR A 491 45.64 6.43 35.40
CA THR A 491 46.46 7.66 35.50
C THR A 491 45.66 8.93 35.74
N ARG A 492 44.38 8.96 35.35
CA ARG A 492 43.42 10.04 35.70
C ARG A 492 42.57 9.68 36.92
N PHE A 493 42.24 8.41 37.09
CA PHE A 493 41.33 7.91 38.13
C PHE A 493 42.05 6.84 38.95
N ALA A 494 42.75 7.27 40.00
CA ALA A 494 43.44 6.34 40.88
C ALA A 494 42.42 5.44 41.59
N MET A 495 42.67 4.13 41.65
CA MET A 495 41.82 3.18 42.38
C MET A 495 41.56 3.68 43.82
N GLY A 496 40.28 3.79 44.19
CA GLY A 496 39.84 4.27 45.51
C GLY A 496 39.62 5.79 45.63
N THR A 497 39.64 6.53 44.51
CA THR A 497 39.19 7.92 44.48
C THR A 497 37.65 7.95 44.52
N PRO A 498 37.00 8.75 45.39
CA PRO A 498 35.54 8.85 45.39
C PRO A 498 35.00 9.29 44.02
N ASP A 499 33.93 8.66 43.56
CA ASP A 499 33.33 8.87 42.24
C ASP A 499 33.03 10.32 41.93
N GLY A 500 32.50 11.10 42.89
CA GLY A 500 32.26 12.54 42.70
C GLY A 500 33.52 13.33 42.32
N VAL A 501 34.69 12.98 42.86
CA VAL A 501 35.94 13.65 42.46
C VAL A 501 36.30 13.31 41.01
N GLN A 502 36.07 12.06 40.59
CA GLN A 502 36.31 11.62 39.22
C GLN A 502 35.35 12.30 38.24
N ILE A 503 34.07 12.38 38.59
CA ILE A 503 33.03 13.03 37.80
C ILE A 503 33.30 14.54 37.70
N ALA A 504 33.63 15.21 38.81
CA ALA A 504 34.00 16.62 38.80
C ALA A 504 35.25 16.94 37.95
N ASP A 505 36.23 16.03 37.91
CA ASP A 505 37.40 16.16 37.04
C ASP A 505 37.05 15.99 35.56
N ILE A 506 36.09 15.12 35.21
CA ILE A 506 35.58 14.96 33.84
C ILE A 506 34.77 16.20 33.42
N LEU A 507 33.80 16.61 34.25
CA LEU A 507 32.91 17.73 33.97
C LEU A 507 33.64 19.08 33.96
N GLY A 508 34.68 19.21 34.79
CA GLY A 508 35.48 20.42 34.90
C GLY A 508 36.78 20.44 34.10
N ASP A 509 37.03 19.44 33.24
CA ASP A 509 38.31 19.19 32.57
C ASP A 509 38.87 20.46 31.87
N PRO A 510 40.16 20.83 32.09
CA PRO A 510 40.83 21.91 31.37
C PRO A 510 40.87 21.74 29.84
N LEU A 511 40.64 20.54 29.30
CA LEU A 511 40.45 20.31 27.86
C LEU A 511 39.13 20.88 27.32
N MET A 512 38.25 21.38 28.19
CA MET A 512 36.95 22.00 27.87
C MET A 512 35.98 21.08 27.13
N GLU A 513 36.23 19.77 27.09
CA GLU A 513 35.42 18.82 26.32
C GLU A 513 33.95 18.82 26.73
N PHE A 514 33.67 18.74 28.04
CA PHE A 514 32.32 18.87 28.56
C PHE A 514 31.67 20.21 28.20
N PHE A 515 32.45 21.28 28.22
CA PHE A 515 31.96 22.63 27.93
C PHE A 515 31.72 22.85 26.44
N ASP A 516 32.53 22.23 25.58
CA ASP A 516 32.46 22.38 24.13
C ASP A 516 31.26 21.62 23.54
N LYS A 517 30.72 20.61 24.25
CA LYS A 517 29.38 20.07 23.97
C LYS A 517 28.30 21.15 24.07
N THR A 518 28.38 21.97 25.12
CA THR A 518 27.43 23.06 25.38
C THR A 518 27.63 24.30 24.48
N ALA A 519 28.59 24.25 23.54
CA ALA A 519 28.89 25.34 22.62
C ALA A 519 27.85 25.41 21.48
N PRO A 520 27.61 26.59 20.88
CA PRO A 520 26.49 26.82 19.97
C PRO A 520 26.49 26.10 18.64
#